data_AF-A0A2D4NFF3-F1
#
_entry.id   AF-A0A2D4NFF3-F1
#
_cell.length_a   1.000
_cell.length_b   1.000
_cell.length_c   1.000
_cell.angle_alpha   90.00
_cell.angle_beta   90.00
_cell.angle_gamma   90.00
#
_symmetry.space_group_name_H-M   'P 1'
#
loop_
_entity.id
_entity.type
_entity.pdbx_description
1 polymer ?
#
loop_
_entity_poly.entity_id
_entity_poly.type
_entity_poly.pdbx_seq_one_letter_code
_entity_poly.pdbx_strand_id
1 'polypeptide(L)'
;RVAVYGGEGDNLKKLSDVGIDESYIGDVCVLEDMTTHLPVIEVRIVECRDDGIDVRLRGIKIKSSRQRELGLNADMFQPANLVRYPRLEGRDPDVLYWRAVIQQRYGSAS
;
A
#
# COMPACT_ATOMS: atom_id res chain seq x y z
N ARG A 1 -3.97 11.65 -21.46
CA ARG A 1 -3.99 12.35 -20.15
C ARG A 1 -4.43 11.40 -19.04
N VAL A 2 -3.83 11.49 -17.86
CA VAL A 2 -4.10 10.62 -16.70
C VAL A 2 -4.43 11.46 -15.47
N ALA A 3 -5.58 11.25 -14.85
CA ALA A 3 -5.96 11.87 -13.58
C ALA A 3 -5.83 10.87 -12.44
N VAL A 4 -5.30 11.31 -11.30
CA VAL A 4 -5.15 10.47 -10.11
C VAL A 4 -5.95 11.04 -8.96
N TYR A 5 -6.66 10.16 -8.27
CA TYR A 5 -7.48 10.47 -7.10
C TYR A 5 -7.03 9.61 -5.92
N GLY A 6 -7.32 10.06 -4.70
CA GLY A 6 -7.14 9.23 -3.51
C GLY A 6 -7.94 9.72 -2.32
N GLY A 7 -8.15 8.83 -1.36
CA GLY A 7 -9.02 9.08 -0.21
C GLY A 7 -9.43 7.80 0.51
N GLU A 8 -10.54 7.89 1.24
CA GLU A 8 -11.13 6.78 2.01
C GLU A 8 -12.56 6.51 1.52
N GLY A 9 -12.88 5.23 1.28
CA GLY A 9 -14.19 4.83 0.76
C GLY A 9 -14.57 5.59 -0.51
N ASP A 10 -15.77 6.17 -0.53
CA ASP A 10 -16.29 6.93 -1.68
C ASP A 10 -15.79 8.39 -1.72
N ASN A 11 -15.02 8.84 -0.72
CA ASN A 11 -14.55 10.23 -0.59
C ASN A 11 -13.19 10.44 -1.27
N LEU A 12 -13.14 10.24 -2.59
CA LEU A 12 -11.92 10.43 -3.37
C LEU A 12 -11.73 11.90 -3.79
N LYS A 13 -10.54 12.43 -3.52
CA LYS A 13 -10.12 13.77 -3.97
C LYS A 13 -9.11 13.65 -5.09
N LYS A 14 -9.18 14.58 -6.05
CA LYS A 14 -8.19 14.66 -7.13
C LYS A 14 -6.84 15.08 -6.54
N LEU A 15 -5.82 14.25 -6.76
CA LEU A 15 -4.45 14.47 -6.30
C LEU A 15 -3.57 15.04 -7.41
N SER A 16 -3.75 14.55 -8.65
CA SER A 16 -2.90 14.90 -9.79
C SER A 16 -3.66 14.82 -11.12
N ASP A 17 -3.20 15.58 -12.12
CA ASP A 17 -3.62 15.50 -13.53
C ASP A 17 -2.38 15.63 -14.41
N VAL A 18 -2.04 14.55 -15.12
CA VAL A 18 -0.80 14.39 -15.86
C VAL A 18 -1.08 14.32 -17.36
N GLY A 19 -0.59 15.32 -18.08
CA GLY A 19 -0.45 15.26 -19.54
C GLY A 19 0.75 14.37 -19.90
N ILE A 20 0.55 13.45 -20.83
CA ILE A 20 1.62 12.61 -21.36
C ILE A 20 1.79 13.02 -22.82
N ASP A 21 3.00 13.42 -23.19
CA ASP A 21 3.33 13.74 -24.57
C ASP A 21 3.25 12.48 -25.44
N GLU A 22 2.69 12.60 -26.65
CA GLU A 22 2.45 11.46 -27.54
C GLU A 22 3.74 10.78 -28.04
N SER A 23 4.85 11.51 -28.01
CA SER A 23 6.18 11.00 -28.36
C SER A 23 6.94 10.43 -27.16
N TYR A 24 6.39 10.58 -25.94
CA TYR A 24 7.06 10.11 -24.73
C TYR A 24 7.12 8.59 -24.68
N ILE A 25 8.33 8.07 -24.44
CA ILE A 25 8.60 6.64 -24.27
C ILE A 25 9.31 6.45 -22.94
N GLY A 26 8.64 5.79 -22.00
CA GLY A 26 9.22 5.50 -20.69
C GLY A 26 8.16 5.29 -19.60
N ASP A 27 8.62 5.18 -18.37
CA ASP A 27 7.76 5.11 -17.19
C ASP A 27 7.27 6.52 -16.83
N VAL A 28 5.95 6.69 -16.71
CA VAL A 28 5.35 7.95 -16.26
C VAL A 28 5.11 7.88 -14.76
N CYS A 29 5.75 8.78 -14.00
CA CYS A 29 5.42 8.97 -12.59
C CYS A 29 4.20 9.89 -12.47
N VAL A 30 3.13 9.40 -11.84
CA VAL A 30 1.86 10.15 -11.70
C VAL A 30 1.60 10.68 -10.29
N LEU A 31 2.31 10.13 -9.30
CA LEU A 31 2.35 10.58 -7.91
C LEU A 31 3.74 10.26 -7.33
N GLU A 32 4.31 11.22 -6.62
CA GLU A 32 5.59 11.10 -5.93
C GLU A 32 5.53 11.83 -4.57
N ASP A 33 6.49 11.53 -3.70
CA ASP A 33 6.68 12.19 -2.40
C ASP A 33 5.43 12.30 -1.51
N MET A 34 4.57 11.28 -1.59
CA MET A 34 3.36 11.21 -0.79
C MET A 34 3.70 11.10 0.71
N THR A 35 3.28 12.09 1.49
CA THR A 35 3.50 12.15 2.95
C THR A 35 2.32 11.63 3.77
N THR A 36 1.15 11.51 3.14
CA THR A 36 -0.10 11.05 3.78
C THR A 36 -0.45 9.65 3.30
N HIS A 37 -0.89 8.79 4.23
CA HIS A 37 -1.44 7.49 3.88
C HIS A 37 -2.84 7.65 3.28
N LEU A 38 -3.02 7.20 2.04
CA LEU A 38 -4.30 7.14 1.36
C LEU A 38 -4.61 5.67 1.05
N PRO A 39 -5.61 5.06 1.70
CA PRO A 39 -5.88 3.63 1.53
C PRO A 39 -6.40 3.29 0.12
N VAL A 40 -7.00 4.27 -0.58
CA VAL A 40 -7.44 4.12 -1.97
C VAL A 40 -6.71 5.13 -2.83
N ILE A 41 -6.14 4.66 -3.93
CA ILE A 41 -5.62 5.45 -5.04
C ILE A 41 -6.34 4.98 -6.30
N GLU A 42 -6.96 5.91 -7.02
CA GLU A 42 -7.65 5.64 -8.28
C GLU A 42 -6.95 6.38 -9.43
N VAL A 43 -6.47 5.61 -10.42
CA VAL A 43 -5.81 6.14 -11.62
C VAL A 43 -6.79 6.05 -12.79
N ARG A 44 -7.18 7.20 -13.33
CA ARG A 44 -8.10 7.33 -14.46
C ARG A 44 -7.33 7.76 -15.70
N ILE A 45 -7.36 6.95 -16.76
CA ILE A 45 -6.93 7.41 -18.08
C ILE A 45 -8.11 8.13 -18.71
N VAL A 46 -8.00 9.45 -18.85
CA VAL A 46 -9.13 10.31 -19.23
C VAL A 46 -9.16 10.58 -20.73
N GLU A 47 -7.99 10.59 -21.36
CA GLU A 47 -7.83 10.84 -22.79
C GLU A 47 -6.72 9.95 -23.34
N CYS A 48 -6.97 9.36 -24.49
CA CYS A 48 -6.00 8.60 -25.27
C CYS A 48 -5.56 9.40 -26.49
N ARG A 49 -4.41 9.03 -27.04
CA ARG A 49 -3.94 9.55 -28.33
C ARG A 49 -4.94 9.17 -29.43
N ASP A 50 -5.14 10.09 -30.39
CA ASP A 50 -5.99 9.90 -31.57
C ASP A 50 -7.41 9.40 -31.23
N ASP A 51 -7.98 9.87 -30.11
CA ASP A 51 -9.29 9.45 -29.57
C ASP A 51 -9.45 7.93 -29.39
N GLY A 52 -8.34 7.24 -29.09
CA GLY A 52 -8.34 5.81 -28.82
C GLY A 52 -9.29 5.44 -27.67
N ILE A 53 -10.05 4.37 -27.87
CA ILE A 53 -11.06 3.91 -26.89
C ILE A 53 -10.42 3.04 -25.80
N ASP A 54 -9.36 2.32 -26.15
CA ASP A 54 -8.67 1.36 -25.29
C ASP A 54 -7.25 1.81 -24.92
N VAL A 55 -6.80 1.40 -23.74
CA VAL A 55 -5.45 1.69 -23.24
C VAL A 55 -4.71 0.40 -22.94
N ARG A 56 -3.44 0.35 -23.33
CA ARG A 56 -2.55 -0.76 -22.98
C ARG A 56 -1.61 -0.36 -21.86
N LEU A 57 -1.82 -0.92 -20.67
CA LEU A 57 -0.90 -0.79 -19.54
C LEU A 57 0.13 -1.92 -19.60
N ARG A 58 1.42 -1.57 -19.76
CA ARG A 58 2.52 -2.55 -19.79
C ARG A 58 2.97 -3.00 -18.41
N GLY A 59 2.86 -2.12 -17.42
CA GLY A 59 3.25 -2.39 -16.04
C GLY A 59 2.85 -1.23 -15.15
N ILE A 60 2.69 -1.52 -13.85
CA ILE A 60 2.41 -0.54 -12.81
C ILE A 60 3.38 -0.81 -11.67
N LYS A 61 3.93 0.26 -11.09
CA LYS A 61 4.85 0.17 -9.97
C LYS A 61 4.43 1.11 -8.86
N ILE A 62 4.41 0.58 -7.64
CA ILE A 62 4.17 1.36 -6.42
C ILE A 62 5.39 1.18 -5.53
N LYS A 63 5.95 2.28 -5.04
CA LYS A 63 7.05 2.29 -4.07
C LYS A 63 6.60 3.04 -2.82
N SER A 64 6.91 2.48 -1.65
CA SER A 64 6.75 3.15 -0.36
C SER A 64 8.09 3.14 0.36
N SER A 65 8.51 4.29 0.87
CA SER A 65 9.75 4.44 1.65
C SER A 65 9.59 4.02 3.11
N ARG A 66 8.35 3.99 3.62
CA ARG A 66 8.06 3.61 5.01
C ARG A 66 7.71 2.13 5.09
N GLN A 67 8.55 1.35 5.79
CA GLN A 67 8.10 0.05 6.30
C GLN A 67 6.95 0.33 7.27
N ARG A 68 5.81 -0.34 7.08
CA ARG A 68 4.68 -0.29 8.01
C ARG A 68 5.21 -0.68 9.39
N GLU A 69 5.31 0.29 10.31
CA GLU A 69 5.62 0.01 11.71
C GLU A 69 4.43 -0.77 12.26
N LEU A 70 4.67 -2.02 12.64
CA LEU A 70 3.61 -2.93 13.07
C LEU A 70 3.21 -2.68 14.53
N GLY A 71 3.93 -1.81 15.25
CA GLY A 71 3.73 -1.59 16.68
C GLY A 71 4.03 -2.82 17.54
N LEU A 72 4.68 -3.84 16.95
CA LEU A 72 5.08 -5.07 17.63
C LEU A 72 6.47 -4.86 18.25
N ASN A 73 6.62 -5.23 19.52
CA ASN A 73 7.90 -5.36 20.20
C ASN A 73 8.06 -6.82 20.65
N ALA A 74 9.26 -7.39 20.57
CA ALA A 74 9.59 -8.72 21.08
C ALA A 74 9.25 -8.86 22.59
N ASP A 75 9.39 -7.77 23.37
CA ASP A 75 9.05 -7.76 24.80
C ASP A 75 7.56 -8.05 25.09
N MET A 76 6.67 -7.79 24.13
CA MET A 76 5.25 -8.14 24.25
C MET A 76 5.02 -9.66 24.32
N PHE A 77 5.96 -10.46 23.80
CA PHE A 77 5.86 -11.92 23.75
C PHE A 77 6.57 -12.61 24.90
N GLN A 78 7.04 -11.85 25.89
CA GLN A 78 7.60 -12.42 27.12
C GLN A 78 6.51 -13.20 27.89
N PRO A 79 6.86 -14.32 28.56
CA PRO A 79 5.89 -15.17 29.24
C PRO A 79 4.95 -14.43 30.21
N ALA A 80 5.47 -13.42 30.92
CA ALA A 80 4.68 -12.60 31.84
C ALA A 80 3.53 -11.82 31.17
N ASN A 81 3.65 -11.56 29.86
CA ASN A 81 2.71 -10.78 29.07
C ASN A 81 1.75 -11.65 28.23
N LEU A 82 1.90 -12.98 28.23
CA LEU A 82 1.05 -13.92 27.49
C LEU A 82 -0.23 -14.28 28.27
N VAL A 83 -1.14 -13.31 28.40
CA VAL A 83 -2.28 -13.38 29.34
C VAL A 83 -3.51 -14.15 28.82
N ARG A 84 -3.57 -14.56 27.54
CA ARG A 84 -4.76 -15.19 26.92
C ARG A 84 -4.52 -16.65 26.49
N TYR A 85 -5.59 -17.45 26.54
CA TYR A 85 -5.57 -18.88 26.21
C TYR A 85 -5.79 -19.12 24.70
N PRO A 86 -5.17 -20.14 24.07
CA PRO A 86 -4.12 -21.00 24.63
C PRO A 86 -2.86 -20.20 24.94
N ARG A 87 -2.36 -20.34 26.17
CA ARG A 87 -1.13 -19.69 26.56
C ARG A 87 -0.02 -20.32 25.73
N LEU A 88 0.71 -19.51 24.97
CA LEU A 88 1.85 -19.97 24.16
C LEU A 88 3.10 -20.19 25.03
N GLU A 89 2.89 -20.50 26.32
CA GLU A 89 3.91 -20.84 27.30
C GLU A 89 4.71 -22.04 26.76
N GLY A 90 6.03 -21.87 26.62
CA GLY A 90 6.93 -22.86 26.03
C GLY A 90 7.32 -22.64 24.56
N ARG A 91 6.75 -21.63 23.87
CA ARG A 91 7.27 -21.13 22.59
C ARG A 91 8.27 -20.00 22.83
N ASP A 92 9.34 -20.00 22.03
CA ASP A 92 10.34 -18.93 22.02
C ASP A 92 9.67 -17.56 21.68
N PRO A 93 9.86 -16.52 22.50
CA PRO A 93 9.31 -15.18 22.26
C PRO A 93 9.64 -14.60 20.89
N ASP A 94 10.84 -14.85 20.36
CA ASP A 94 11.25 -14.34 19.04
C ASP A 94 10.44 -15.01 17.93
N VAL A 95 10.15 -16.30 18.06
CA VAL A 95 9.30 -17.03 17.12
C VAL A 95 7.88 -16.45 17.13
N LEU A 96 7.36 -16.07 18.31
CA LEU A 96 6.04 -15.46 18.42
C LEU A 96 6.02 -14.06 17.80
N TYR A 97 7.05 -13.26 18.06
CA TYR A 97 7.23 -11.94 17.45
C TYR A 97 7.24 -12.02 15.92
N TRP A 98 8.09 -12.88 15.33
CA TRP A 98 8.17 -13.01 13.88
C TRP A 98 6.87 -13.52 13.26
N ARG A 99 6.14 -14.42 13.93
CA ARG A 99 4.82 -14.87 13.47
C ARG A 99 3.82 -13.72 13.47
N ALA A 100 3.78 -12.90 14.52
CA ALA A 100 2.91 -11.73 14.58
C ALA A 100 3.27 -10.69 13.50
N VAL A 101 4.57 -10.47 13.26
CA VAL A 101 5.06 -9.59 12.19
C VAL A 101 4.55 -10.05 10.82
N ILE A 102 4.67 -11.35 10.53
CA ILE A 102 4.20 -11.92 9.26
C ILE A 102 2.67 -11.84 9.16
N GLN A 103 1.95 -12.21 10.22
CA GLN A 103 0.49 -12.12 10.24
C GLN A 103 -0.02 -10.69 10.08
N GLN A 104 0.63 -9.68 10.65
CA GLN A 104 0.16 -8.30 10.51
C GLN A 104 0.59 -7.67 9.18
N ARG A 105 1.67 -8.17 8.55
CA ARG A 105 2.09 -7.75 7.20
C ARG A 105 1.21 -8.32 6.10
N TYR A 106 0.76 -9.57 6.24
CA TYR A 106 0.10 -10.31 5.16
C TYR A 106 -1.30 -10.82 5.51
N GLY A 107 -1.69 -10.78 6.79
CA GLY A 107 -3.02 -11.14 7.27
C GLY A 107 -3.96 -9.94 7.13
N SER A 108 -4.76 -9.98 6.09
CA SER A 108 -5.94 -9.16 5.91
C SER A 108 -6.92 -9.37 7.08
N ALA A 109 -7.57 -8.29 7.51
CA ALA A 109 -8.73 -8.32 8.38
C ALA A 109 -9.78 -9.31 7.85
N SER A 110 -10.26 -10.20 8.73
CA SER A 110 -11.52 -10.92 8.59
C SER A 110 -12.68 -10.00 8.95
#